data_AF-A0A2M8TGB3-F1
#
_entry.id   AF-A0A2M8TGB3-F1
#
_cell.length_a   1.000
_cell.length_b   1.000
_cell.length_c   1.000
_cell.angle_alpha   90.00
_cell.angle_beta   90.00
_cell.angle_gamma   90.00
#
_symmetry.space_group_name_H-M   'P 1'
#
loop_
_entity.id
_entity.type
_entity.pdbx_description
1 polymer ?
#
loop_
_entity_poly.entity_id
_entity_poly.type
_entity_poly.pdbx_seq_one_letter_code
_entity_poly.pdbx_strand_id
1 'polypeptide(L)'
;MEQNNKIVYFFDSYYLMLDYDQTLNQIVIEFIENETEETTNEIIRQMKKVLNNTESQEKALNEIITNCIEMNTTPEKMIKIIREIFNEFKSVKELS
;
A
#
# COMPACT_ATOMS: atom_id res chain seq x y z
N MET A 1 -4.81 -9.06 16.42
CA MET A 1 -4.37 -7.66 16.41
C MET A 1 -5.06 -6.99 15.25
N GLU A 2 -5.74 -5.86 15.47
CA GLU A 2 -6.48 -5.13 14.43
C GLU A 2 -5.57 -4.76 13.27
N GLN A 3 -5.72 -5.41 12.12
CA GLN A 3 -5.20 -4.88 10.84
C GLN A 3 -6.13 -3.76 10.35
N ASN A 4 -6.29 -2.68 11.14
CA ASN A 4 -7.05 -1.50 10.72
C ASN A 4 -6.29 -0.66 9.67
N ASN A 5 -4.99 -0.89 9.53
CA ASN A 5 -4.17 -0.25 8.52
C ASN A 5 -4.10 -1.15 7.27
N LYS A 6 -4.91 -0.83 6.26
CA LYS A 6 -4.97 -1.61 5.01
C LYS A 6 -3.70 -1.45 4.17
N ILE A 7 -2.94 -0.37 4.39
CA ILE A 7 -1.63 -0.19 3.76
C ILE A 7 -0.68 -1.26 4.30
N VAL A 8 -0.57 -1.40 5.62
CA VAL A 8 0.25 -2.45 6.28
C VAL A 8 -0.15 -3.84 5.78
N TYR A 9 -1.45 -4.13 5.73
CA TYR A 9 -1.95 -5.41 5.21
C TYR A 9 -1.49 -5.70 3.77
N PHE A 10 -1.63 -4.73 2.86
CA PHE A 10 -1.16 -4.87 1.48
C PHE A 10 0.35 -5.11 1.42
N PHE A 11 1.13 -4.38 2.22
CA PHE A 11 2.57 -4.58 2.23
C PHE A 11 2.95 -5.98 2.72
N ASP A 12 2.38 -6.42 3.83
CA ASP A 12 2.68 -7.70 4.46
C ASP A 12 2.22 -8.90 3.62
N SER A 13 1.03 -8.82 3.03
CA SER A 13 0.38 -9.98 2.38
C SER A 13 0.59 -10.05 0.87
N TYR A 14 0.86 -8.92 0.21
CA TYR A 14 0.94 -8.85 -1.26
C TYR A 14 2.28 -8.28 -1.76
N TYR A 15 2.76 -7.20 -1.15
CA TYR A 15 3.98 -6.53 -1.64
C TYR A 15 5.27 -7.23 -1.19
N LEU A 16 5.31 -7.86 -0.02
CA LEU A 16 6.51 -8.51 0.53
C LEU A 16 6.55 -10.01 0.29
N MET A 17 5.41 -10.64 -0.01
CA MET A 17 5.35 -12.01 -0.51
C MET A 17 5.74 -12.15 -1.98
N LEU A 18 6.23 -11.07 -2.59
CA LEU A 18 6.72 -11.04 -3.97
C LEU A 18 7.61 -12.25 -4.29
N ASP A 19 7.09 -13.12 -5.15
CA ASP A 19 7.96 -13.87 -6.06
C ASP A 19 8.69 -12.85 -6.94
N TYR A 20 10.00 -13.05 -7.15
CA TYR A 20 10.91 -12.08 -7.79
C TYR A 20 10.48 -11.59 -9.19
N ASP A 21 9.48 -12.20 -9.81
CA ASP A 21 9.03 -11.95 -11.19
C ASP A 21 7.72 -11.15 -11.31
N GLN A 22 7.01 -10.83 -10.22
CA GLN A 22 5.76 -10.05 -10.31
C GLN A 22 6.03 -8.54 -10.38
N THR A 23 5.34 -7.87 -11.31
CA THR A 23 5.31 -6.41 -11.42
C THR A 23 4.31 -5.79 -10.45
N LEU A 24 4.50 -4.52 -10.06
CA LEU A 24 3.56 -3.80 -9.19
C LEU A 24 2.12 -3.82 -9.72
N ASN A 25 1.92 -3.68 -11.03
CA ASN A 25 0.61 -3.77 -11.66
C ASN A 25 -0.06 -5.13 -11.40
N GLN A 26 0.68 -6.23 -11.54
CA GLN A 26 0.15 -7.58 -11.28
C GLN A 26 -0.24 -7.76 -9.81
N ILE A 27 0.55 -7.26 -8.86
CA ILE A 27 0.24 -7.32 -7.43
C ILE A 27 -1.05 -6.54 -7.13
N VAL A 28 -1.20 -5.35 -7.72
CA VAL A 28 -2.38 -4.51 -7.50
C VAL A 28 -3.62 -5.17 -8.11
N ILE A 29 -3.51 -5.77 -9.30
CA ILE A 29 -4.59 -6.56 -9.89
C ILE A 29 -4.96 -7.73 -8.99
N GLU A 30 -3.98 -8.51 -8.55
CA GLU A 30 -4.18 -9.66 -7.67
C GLU A 30 -4.88 -9.25 -6.35
N PHE A 31 -4.46 -8.13 -5.75
CA PHE A 31 -5.13 -7.59 -4.58
C PHE A 31 -6.59 -7.23 -4.86
N ILE A 32 -6.87 -6.54 -5.97
CA ILE A 32 -8.22 -6.12 -6.33
C ILE A 32 -9.12 -7.34 -6.63
N GLU A 33 -8.57 -8.38 -7.24
CA GLU A 33 -9.30 -9.61 -7.57
C GLU A 33 -9.60 -10.47 -6.33
N ASN A 34 -8.71 -10.48 -5.34
CA ASN A 34 -8.85 -11.29 -4.12
C ASN A 34 -9.54 -10.58 -2.95
N GLU A 35 -9.63 -9.25 -2.97
CA GLU A 35 -10.21 -8.46 -1.89
C GLU A 35 -11.58 -7.88 -2.24
N THR A 36 -12.32 -7.45 -1.21
CA THR A 36 -13.60 -6.78 -1.42
C THR A 36 -13.41 -5.36 -1.98
N GLU A 37 -14.43 -4.86 -2.67
CA GLU A 37 -14.46 -3.47 -3.13
C GLU A 37 -14.30 -2.49 -1.95
N GLU A 38 -14.88 -2.81 -0.79
CA GLU A 38 -14.72 -2.03 0.45
C GLU A 38 -13.26 -1.97 0.88
N THR A 39 -12.56 -3.11 0.92
CA THR A 39 -11.14 -3.17 1.29
C THR A 39 -10.27 -2.40 0.30
N THR A 40 -10.56 -2.53 -1.00
CA THR A 40 -9.88 -1.79 -2.06
C THR A 40 -10.11 -0.28 -1.95
N ASN A 41 -11.34 0.16 -1.67
CA ASN A 41 -11.63 1.57 -1.48
C ASN A 41 -10.97 2.13 -0.22
N GLU A 42 -10.90 1.33 0.85
CA GLU A 42 -10.29 1.75 2.10
C GLU A 42 -8.78 1.91 1.99
N ILE A 43 -8.07 1.00 1.31
CA ILE A 43 -6.62 1.16 1.10
C ILE A 43 -6.32 2.42 0.27
N ILE A 44 -7.09 2.68 -0.79
CA ILE A 44 -6.96 3.89 -1.61
C ILE A 44 -7.21 5.14 -0.76
N ARG A 45 -8.23 5.13 0.10
CA ARG A 45 -8.56 6.23 1.01
C ARG A 45 -7.42 6.48 2.01
N GLN A 46 -6.87 5.43 2.60
CA GLN A 46 -5.75 5.52 3.54
C GLN A 46 -4.49 6.03 2.86
N MET A 47 -4.13 5.49 1.68
CA MET A 47 -2.99 5.98 0.90
C MET A 47 -3.15 7.45 0.53
N LYS A 48 -4.33 7.87 0.09
CA LYS A 48 -4.63 9.28 -0.17
C LYS A 48 -4.47 10.14 1.08
N LYS A 49 -4.90 9.67 2.26
CA LYS A 49 -4.74 10.39 3.51
C LYS A 49 -3.26 10.55 3.88
N VAL A 50 -2.47 9.49 3.76
CA VAL A 50 -1.01 9.53 3.95
C VAL A 50 -0.36 10.48 2.97
N LEU A 51 -0.72 10.47 1.69
CA LEU A 51 -0.09 11.35 0.70
C LEU A 51 -0.42 12.85 0.89
N ASN A 52 -1.51 13.19 1.57
CA ASN A 52 -1.99 14.57 1.72
C ASN A 52 -1.81 15.17 3.13
N ASN A 53 -1.53 14.38 4.17
CA ASN A 53 -1.45 14.87 5.54
C ASN A 53 -0.11 14.52 6.19
N THR A 54 0.72 15.54 6.41
CA THR A 54 2.07 15.44 6.97
C THR A 54 2.12 14.81 8.37
N GLU A 55 1.15 15.08 9.26
CA GLU A 55 1.11 14.45 10.59
C GLU A 55 0.69 12.97 10.51
N SER A 56 -0.20 12.63 9.58
CA SER A 56 -0.59 11.23 9.35
C SER A 56 0.50 10.43 8.64
N GLN A 57 1.39 11.09 7.89
CA GLN A 57 2.53 10.43 7.24
C GLN A 57 3.46 9.81 8.26
N GLU A 58 3.96 10.57 9.21
CA GLU A 58 5.01 10.08 10.10
C GLU A 58 4.58 8.84 10.89
N LYS A 59 3.37 8.86 11.46
CA LYS A 59 2.84 7.71 12.19
C LYS A 59 2.59 6.49 11.28
N ALA A 60 1.94 6.70 10.13
CA ALA A 60 1.63 5.60 9.22
C ALA A 60 2.91 5.00 8.61
N LEU A 61 3.90 5.84 8.27
CA LEU A 61 5.20 5.40 7.77
C LEU A 61 5.95 4.62 8.84
N ASN A 62 5.99 5.11 10.08
CA ASN A 62 6.63 4.38 11.18
C ASN A 62 5.94 3.04 11.44
N GLU A 63 4.62 2.95 11.34
CA GLU A 63 3.91 1.68 11.44
C GLU A 63 4.23 0.73 10.30
N ILE A 64 4.31 1.21 9.05
CA ILE A 64 4.62 0.34 7.91
C ILE A 64 6.08 -0.10 7.96
N ILE A 65 7.01 0.81 8.26
CA ILE A 65 8.43 0.51 8.44
C ILE A 65 8.61 -0.49 9.58
N THR A 66 8.00 -0.25 10.74
CA THR A 66 8.20 -1.13 11.91
C THR A 66 7.52 -2.49 11.77
N ASN A 67 6.30 -2.54 11.20
CA ASN A 67 5.49 -3.76 11.20
C ASN A 67 5.64 -4.63 9.96
N CYS A 68 5.78 -4.02 8.78
CA CYS A 68 5.87 -4.78 7.54
C CYS A 68 7.34 -4.98 7.13
N ILE A 69 8.20 -4.02 7.45
CA ILE A 69 9.35 -3.76 6.61
C ILE A 69 10.63 -3.68 7.46
N GLU A 70 11.35 -4.80 7.59
CA GLU A 70 12.81 -4.74 7.76
C GLU A 70 13.52 -4.23 6.47
N MET A 71 12.84 -3.57 5.53
CA MET A 71 13.52 -2.93 4.42
C MET A 71 14.29 -1.74 4.98
N ASN A 72 15.58 -1.72 4.66
CA ASN A 72 16.52 -0.66 4.96
C ASN A 72 16.19 0.60 4.12
N THR A 73 15.01 1.19 4.34
CA THR A 73 14.41 2.27 3.55
C THR A 73 14.16 3.51 4.40
N THR A 74 14.11 4.68 3.77
CA THR A 74 13.84 5.95 4.47
C THR A 74 12.36 6.31 4.35
N PRO A 75 11.81 7.10 5.30
CA PRO A 75 10.43 7.60 5.20
C PRO A 75 10.10 8.27 3.85
N GLU A 76 11.05 9.02 3.28
CA GLU A 76 10.92 9.65 1.96
C GLU A 76 10.75 8.63 0.82
N LYS A 77 11.56 7.57 0.83
CA LYS A 77 11.43 6.48 -0.15
C LYS A 77 10.11 5.75 0.02
N MET A 78 9.69 5.53 1.25
CA MET A 78 8.42 4.88 1.55
C MET A 78 7.22 5.68 1.03
N ILE A 79 7.24 7.01 1.15
CA ILE A 79 6.22 7.88 0.54
C ILE A 79 6.21 7.76 -0.98
N LYS A 80 7.38 7.64 -1.62
CA LYS A 80 7.48 7.43 -3.07
C LYS A 80 6.83 6.10 -3.46
N ILE A 81 7.12 5.02 -2.73
CA ILE A 81 6.54 3.69 -2.97
C ILE A 81 5.01 3.75 -2.80
N ILE A 82 4.51 4.34 -1.71
CA ILE A 82 3.06 4.51 -1.48
C ILE A 82 2.41 5.31 -2.62
N ARG A 83 3.09 6.33 -3.15
CA ARG A 83 2.59 7.10 -4.30
C ARG A 83 2.52 6.27 -5.57
N GLU A 84 3.54 5.45 -5.84
CA GLU A 84 3.55 4.54 -6.99
C GLU A 84 2.41 3.53 -6.89
N ILE A 85 2.24 2.85 -5.75
CA ILE A 85 1.14 1.93 -5.50
C ILE A 85 -0.23 2.62 -5.65
N PHE A 86 -0.39 3.82 -5.07
CA PHE A 86 -1.64 4.57 -5.19
C PHE A 86 -2.00 4.93 -6.64
N ASN A 87 -1.01 5.31 -7.44
CA ASN A 87 -1.23 5.59 -8.86
C ASN A 87 -1.62 4.33 -9.62
N GLU A 88 -1.05 3.18 -9.27
CA GLU A 88 -1.40 1.90 -9.86
C GLU A 88 -2.84 1.49 -9.53
N PHE A 89 -3.26 1.60 -8.27
CA PHE A 89 -4.66 1.38 -7.87
C PHE A 89 -5.63 2.26 -8.64
N LYS A 90 -5.27 3.52 -8.88
CA LYS A 90 -6.08 4.44 -9.70
C LYS A 90 -6.12 4.00 -11.16
N SER A 91 -4.97 3.69 -11.75
CA SER A 91 -4.86 3.25 -13.13
C SER A 91 -5.72 2.02 -13.39
N VAL A 92 -5.62 0.99 -12.54
CA VAL A 92 -6.43 -0.22 -12.66
C VAL A 92 -7.93 0.08 -12.51
N LYS A 93 -8.32 0.93 -11.55
CA LYS A 93 -9.74 1.32 -11.35
C LYS A 93 -10.31 2.21 -12.45
N GLU A 94 -9.50 3.01 -13.12
CA GLU A 94 -9.93 3.84 -14.25
C GLU A 94 -10.08 3.01 -15.55
N LEU A 95 -9.49 1.82 -15.59
CA LEU A 95 -9.56 0.88 -16.72
C LEU A 95 -10.63 -0.22 -16.57
N SER A 96 -11.16 -0.43 -15.36
CA SER A 96 -12.22 -1.40 -15.02
C SER A 96 -13.62 -0.80 -15.06
#